data_AF-A0A925TGM9-F1
#
_entry.id   AF-A0A925TGM9-F1
#
_cell.length_a   1.000
_cell.length_b   1.000
_cell.length_c   1.000
_cell.angle_alpha   90.00
_cell.angle_beta   90.00
_cell.angle_gamma   90.00
#
_symmetry.space_group_name_H-M   'P 1'
#
loop_
_entity.id
_entity.type
_entity.pdbx_description
1 polymer ?
#
loop_
_entity_poly.entity_id
_entity_poly.type
_entity_poly.pdbx_seq_one_letter_code
_entity_poly.pdbx_strand_id
1 'polypeptide(L)' 'MGRIRTFFARSRAEEQLSQLDDRLLADIGLKRSEISRMVWGN' A
#
# COMPACT_ATOMS: atom_id res chain seq x y z
N MET A 1 4.79 -21.41 6.53
CA MET A 1 5.46 -20.09 6.67
C MET A 1 5.12 -19.04 5.61
N GLY A 2 4.58 -19.37 4.42
CA GLY A 2 4.39 -18.37 3.33
C GLY A 2 3.41 -17.23 3.62
N ARG A 3 2.24 -17.54 4.22
CA ARG A 3 1.16 -16.55 4.48
C ARG A 3 1.58 -15.39 5.40
N ILE A 4 2.38 -15.70 6.43
CA ILE A 4 2.89 -14.70 7.38
C ILE A 4 3.84 -13.73 6.68
N ARG A 5 4.71 -14.24 5.80
CA ARG A 5 5.68 -13.42 5.06
C ARG A 5 4.98 -12.48 4.07
N THR A 6 3.93 -12.96 3.39
CA THR A 6 3.09 -12.13 2.52
C THR A 6 2.34 -11.06 3.30
N PHE A 7 1.83 -11.38 4.49
CA PHE A 7 1.16 -10.40 5.35
C PHE A 7 2.12 -9.25 5.73
N PHE A 8 3.31 -9.57 6.24
CA PHE A 8 4.29 -8.54 6.59
C PHE A 8 4.72 -7.68 5.40
N ALA A 9 4.90 -8.29 4.22
CA ALA A 9 5.23 -7.55 3.01
C ALA A 9 4.12 -6.55 2.62
N ARG A 10 2.86 -6.96 2.73
CA ARG A 10 1.69 -6.10 2.47
C ARG A 10 1.57 -4.98 3.48
N SER A 11 1.67 -5.27 4.78
CA SER A 11 1.63 -4.24 5.83
C SER A 11 2.73 -3.20 5.65
N ARG A 12 3.94 -3.61 5.26
CA ARG A 12 5.04 -2.68 4.96
C ARG A 12 4.75 -1.80 3.74
N ALA A 13 4.17 -2.38 2.68
CA ALA A 13 3.79 -1.61 1.50
C ALA A 13 2.72 -0.56 1.82
N GLU A 14 1.71 -0.92 2.61
CA GLU A 14 0.67 0.02 3.06
C GLU A 14 1.24 1.17 3.90
N GLU A 15 2.16 0.87 4.83
CA GLU A 15 2.85 1.88 5.65
C GLU A 15 3.68 2.83 4.77
N GLN A 16 4.48 2.30 3.85
CA GLN A 16 5.32 3.10 2.96
C GLN A 16 4.50 4.01 2.05
N LEU A 17 3.43 3.49 1.44
CA LEU A 17 2.54 4.29 0.60
C LEU A 17 1.79 5.35 1.42
N SER A 18 1.40 5.04 2.66
CA SER A 18 0.70 6.01 3.52
C SER A 18 1.58 7.18 3.96
N GLN A 19 2.90 7.01 3.96
CA GLN A 19 3.86 8.09 4.27
C GLN A 19 4.10 9.05 3.10
N LEU A 20 3.73 8.67 1.87
CA LEU A 20 3.84 9.56 0.71
C LEU A 20 2.76 10.64 0.77
N ASP A 21 3.11 11.87 0.39
CA ASP A 21 2.14 12.95 0.19
C ASP A 21 1.22 12.68 -1.01
N ASP A 22 0.04 13.28 -1.03
CA ASP A 22 -0.97 13.03 -2.07
C ASP A 22 -0.49 13.40 -3.49
N ARG A 23 0.45 14.35 -3.62
CA ARG A 23 1.08 14.67 -4.91
C ARG A 23 1.97 13.54 -5.42
N LEU A 24 2.74 12.89 -4.55
CA LEU A 24 3.60 11.76 -4.92
C LEU A 24 2.77 10.53 -5.25
N LEU A 25 1.69 10.30 -4.48
CA LEU A 25 0.71 9.27 -4.81
C LEU A 25 0.05 9.54 -6.17
N ALA A 26 -0.33 10.79 -6.46
CA ALA A 26 -0.92 11.15 -7.74
C ALA A 26 0.04 11.00 -8.92
N ASP A 27 1.35 11.25 -8.72
CA ASP A 27 2.38 11.07 -9.76
C ASP A 27 2.48 9.62 -10.24
N ILE A 28 2.30 8.66 -9.33
CA ILE A 28 2.23 7.22 -9.64
C ILE A 28 0.81 6.74 -9.95
N GLY A 29 -0.17 7.64 -10.07
CA GLY A 29 -1.55 7.32 -10.41
C GLY A 29 -2.35 6.64 -9.29
N LEU A 30 -1.97 6.82 -8.03
CA LEU A 30 -2.63 6.25 -6.87
C LEU A 30 -3.37 7.33 -6.06
N LYS A 31 -4.57 7.01 -5.55
CA LYS A 31 -5.19 7.80 -4.47
C LYS A 31 -4.94 7.16 -3.11
N ARG A 32 -4.84 7.99 -2.07
CA ARG A 32 -4.68 7.51 -0.68
C ARG A 32 -5.78 6.54 -0.26
N SER A 33 -7.02 6.78 -0.68
CA SER A 33 -8.16 5.89 -0.42
C SER A 33 -8.05 4.52 -1.11
N GLU A 34 -7.19 4.38 -2.12
CA GLU A 34 -7.01 3.14 -2.90
C GLU A 34 -5.86 2.27 -2.38
N ILE A 35 -4.99 2.79 -1.50
CA ILE A 35 -3.83 2.08 -0.96
C ILE A 35 -4.24 0.71 -0.40
N SER A 36 -5.23 0.68 0.50
CA SER A 36 -5.64 -0.56 1.17
C SER A 36 -6.19 -1.58 0.16
N ARG A 37 -6.99 -1.12 -0.80
CA ARG A 37 -7.51 -1.96 -1.88
C ARG A 37 -6.40 -2.54 -2.74
N MET A 38 -5.39 -1.73 -3.11
CA MET A 38 -4.28 -2.19 -3.96
C MET A 38 -3.38 -3.19 -3.24
N VAL A 39 -3.12 -2.98 -1.94
CA VAL A 39 -2.24 -3.85 -1.14
C VAL A 39 -2.93 -5.17 -0.76
N TRP A 40 -4.21 -5.12 -0.37
CA TRP A 40 -4.94 -6.25 0.21
C TRP A 40 -5.92 -6.93 -0.75
N GLY A 41 -6.36 -6.23 -1.81
CA GLY A 41 -7.25 -6.78 -2.85
C GLY A 41 -8.71 -6.91 -2.45
N ASN A 42 -9.20 -6.10 -1.50
CA ASN A 42 -10.62 -6.08 -1.10
C ASN A 42 -11.53 -5.31 -2.08
#